data_AF-A0A6I4XQL4-F1
#
_entry.id   AF-A0A6I4XQL4-F1
#
_cell.length_a   1.000
_cell.length_b   1.000
_cell.length_c   1.000
_cell.angle_alpha   90.00
_cell.angle_beta   90.00
_cell.angle_gamma   90.00
#
_symmetry.space_group_name_H-M   'P 1'
#
loop_
_entity.id
_entity.type
_entity.pdbx_description
1 polymer ?
#
loop_
_entity_poly.entity_id
_entity_poly.type
_entity_poly.pdbx_seq_one_letter_code
_entity_poly.pdbx_strand_id
1 'polypeptide(L)' 'TNHKEQFPTENSLDRFLVSQFNVYNDKSMKRIHRGFKGLQDTLESSFI' A
#
# COMPACT_ATOMS: atom_id res chain seq x y z
N THR A 1 -15.74 -2.62 18.60
CA THR A 1 -16.83 -2.34 17.62
C THR A 1 -16.19 -1.87 16.33
N ASN A 2 -16.16 -2.71 15.29
CA ASN A 2 -15.72 -2.28 13.96
C ASN A 2 -16.81 -1.38 13.38
N HIS A 3 -16.69 -0.07 13.61
CA HIS A 3 -17.60 0.89 13.00
C HIS A 3 -17.23 0.99 11.53
N LYS A 4 -18.12 0.53 10.64
CA LYS A 4 -17.98 0.83 9.22
C LYS A 4 -18.21 2.32 9.06
N GLU A 5 -17.22 3.05 8.56
CA GLU A 5 -17.41 4.43 8.15
C GLU A 5 -18.43 4.48 7.01
N GLN A 6 -19.45 5.31 7.18
CA GLN A 6 -20.38 5.61 6.10
C GLN A 6 -19.90 6.89 5.40
N PHE A 7 -19.70 6.79 4.09
CA PHE A 7 -19.30 7.92 3.26
C PHE A 7 -20.54 8.52 2.59
N PRO A 8 -20.73 9.86 2.66
CA PRO A 8 -21.88 10.51 2.06
C PRO A 8 -21.85 10.55 0.53
N THR A 9 -20.67 10.42 -0.10
CA THR A 9 -20.48 10.38 -1.56
C THR A 9 -19.33 9.46 -1.96
N GLU A 10 -19.31 8.99 -3.21
CA GLU A 10 -18.18 8.23 -3.76
C GLU A 10 -16.86 9.01 -3.73
N ASN A 11 -16.88 10.31 -4.04
CA ASN A 11 -15.69 11.18 -3.93
C ASN A 11 -15.13 11.24 -2.50
N SER A 12 -15.98 11.21 -1.47
CA SER A 12 -15.49 11.14 -0.08
C SER A 12 -14.86 9.80 0.29
N LEU A 13 -15.35 8.70 -0.30
CA LEU A 13 -14.72 7.38 -0.20
C LEU A 13 -13.36 7.37 -0.91
N ASP A 14 -13.28 7.88 -2.13
CA ASP A 14 -12.04 7.93 -2.92
C ASP A 14 -10.94 8.70 -2.20
N ARG A 15 -11.26 9.89 -1.67
CA ARG A 15 -10.31 10.69 -0.89
C ARG A 15 -9.83 9.96 0.35
N PHE A 16 -10.72 9.27 1.05
CA PHE A 16 -10.37 8.45 2.19
C PHE A 16 -9.41 7.32 1.79
N LEU A 17 -9.73 6.54 0.76
CA LEU A 17 -8.89 5.44 0.28
C LEU A 17 -7.50 5.93 -0.15
N VAL A 18 -7.43 7.02 -0.93
CA VAL A 18 -6.16 7.64 -1.33
C VAL A 18 -5.33 8.04 -0.10
N SER A 19 -5.95 8.62 0.93
CA SER A 19 -5.24 8.96 2.17
C SER A 19 -4.66 7.73 2.87
N GLN A 20 -5.41 6.63 2.95
CA GLN A 20 -4.95 5.38 3.56
C GLN A 20 -3.80 4.78 2.76
N PHE A 21 -3.88 4.78 1.43
CA PHE A 21 -2.81 4.30 0.56
C PHE A 21 -1.55 5.14 0.70
N ASN A 22 -1.66 6.46 0.76
CA ASN A 22 -0.50 7.33 0.95
C ASN A 22 0.22 7.03 2.27
N VAL A 23 -0.54 6.87 3.37
CA VAL A 23 0.04 6.53 4.67
C VAL A 23 0.70 5.14 4.66
N TYR A 24 0.07 4.16 4.00
CA TYR A 24 0.62 2.82 3.88
C TYR A 24 1.90 2.79 3.04
N ASN A 25 1.87 3.46 1.88
CA ASN A 25 2.96 3.53 0.93
C ASN A 25 4.16 4.25 1.54
N ASP A 26 3.97 5.40 2.18
CA ASP A 26 5.07 6.13 2.84
C ASP A 26 5.85 5.24 3.82
N LYS A 27 5.14 4.39 4.58
CA LYS A 27 5.74 3.46 5.56
C LYS A 27 6.32 2.19 4.96
N SER A 28 5.87 1.77 3.77
CA SER A 28 6.08 0.40 3.28
C SER A 28 6.72 0.32 1.90
N MET A 29 6.84 1.43 1.18
CA MET A 29 7.28 1.43 -0.22
C MET A 29 8.72 0.98 -0.40
N LYS A 30 9.58 1.16 0.62
CA LYS A 30 10.98 0.70 0.61
C LYS A 30 11.16 -0.70 1.21
N ARG A 31 10.07 -1.39 1.58
CA ARG A 31 10.15 -2.70 2.25
C ARG A 31 9.94 -3.79 1.22
N ILE A 32 10.86 -4.75 1.19
CA ILE A 32 10.66 -6.00 0.46
C ILE A 32 9.91 -6.97 1.38
N HIS A 33 8.86 -7.59 0.84
CA HIS A 33 8.10 -8.59 1.56
C HIS A 33 9.02 -9.76 1.95
N ARG A 34 8.84 -10.32 3.16
CA ARG A 34 9.78 -11.30 3.74
C ARG A 34 10.03 -12.52 2.84
N GLY A 35 9.00 -12.96 2.11
CA GLY A 35 9.12 -14.06 1.15
C GLY A 35 10.00 -13.76 -0.07
N PHE A 36 10.26 -12.49 -0.36
CA PHE A 36 11.12 -12.05 -1.47
C PHE A 36 12.49 -11.54 -0.99
N LYS A 37 12.77 -11.55 0.32
CA LYS A 37 14.04 -11.03 0.85
C LYS A 37 15.26 -11.77 0.27
N GLY A 38 15.17 -13.07 0.02
CA GLY A 38 16.24 -13.87 -0.60
C GLY A 38 16.29 -13.80 -2.13
N LEU A 39 15.32 -13.13 -2.76
CA LEU A 39 15.22 -12.98 -4.21
C LEU A 39 15.42 -11.52 -4.63
N GLN A 40 15.86 -10.65 -3.72
CA GLN A 40 16.05 -9.22 -4.02
C GLN A 40 17.00 -9.04 -5.20
N ASP A 41 18.16 -9.69 -5.18
CA ASP A 41 19.17 -9.58 -6.24
C ASP A 41 18.65 -10.11 -7.59
N THR A 42 17.91 -11.22 -7.57
CA THR A 42 17.27 -11.79 -8.77
C THR A 42 16.20 -10.88 -9.34
N LEU A 43 15.39 -10.29 -8.45
CA LEU A 43 14.33 -9.36 -8.83
C LEU A 43 14.92 -8.08 -9.42
N GLU A 44 15.91 -7.47 -8.77
CA GLU A 44 16.60 -6.27 -9.27
C GLU A 44 17.29 -6.52 -10.62
N SER A 45 17.93 -7.69 -10.79
CA SER A 45 18.56 -8.08 -12.06
C SER A 45 17.57 -8.31 -13.21
N SER A 46 16.28 -8.53 -12.94
CA SER A 46 15.27 -8.77 -13.98
C SER A 46 14.71 -7.48 -14.60
N PHE A 47 14.96 -6.34 -13.97
CA PHE A 47 14.51 -5.01 -14.43
C PHE A 47 15.64 -4.20 -15.11
N ILE A 48 16.79 -4.83 -15.36
CA ILE A 48 17.95 -4.31 -16.09
C ILE A 48 18.01 -5.00 -17.45
#